data_AF-A0A813JGT4-F1
#
_entry.id   AF-A0A813JGT4-F1
#
_cell.length_a   1.000
_cell.length_b   1.000
_cell.length_c   1.000
_cell.angle_alpha   90.00
_cell.angle_beta   90.00
_cell.angle_gamma   90.00
#
_symmetry.space_group_name_H-M   'P 1'
#
loop_
_entity.id
_entity.type
_entity.pdbx_description
1 polymer ?
#
loop_
_entity_poly.entity_id
_entity_poly.type
_entity_poly.pdbx_seq_one_letter_code
_entity_poly.pdbx_strand_id
1 'polypeptide(L)'
;MLSYLENHGIGHTIVSQAKKRYSTDANILGLSNEAEDLESMQTPMTIVNPVMGNWPKDAPDKQEEIEMRFEQGRCVKINGKAVTAFEALTQANQIAGRNGIGLSQALENRILGTKSRGVYEAPGMVLLAEALKTVYQAVLDRRSTNLFKFLSTHVSDQVYDGRYFDPSTRCAINAVWELAEPAKGTVKLGLYKGHMNFLSLTDCPHSFYFEEDSSMEASSGLNPASSQGFLEVSSVEAKSMAKAGLIDYGSVWSKRRKLQ
;
A
#
# COMPACT_ATOMS: atom_id res chain seq x y z
N MET A 1 28.59 26.58 5.84
CA MET A 1 27.35 27.40 5.85
C MET A 1 27.31 28.36 7.04
N LEU A 2 27.46 27.90 8.30
CA LEU A 2 27.46 28.79 9.47
C LEU A 2 28.45 29.95 9.35
N SER A 3 29.72 29.68 9.06
CA SER A 3 30.73 30.73 8.85
C SER A 3 30.40 31.69 7.70
N TYR A 4 29.65 31.25 6.68
CA TYR A 4 29.20 32.14 5.61
C TYR A 4 28.12 33.10 6.12
N LEU A 5 27.16 32.60 6.91
CA LEU A 5 26.11 33.44 7.52
C LEU A 5 26.71 34.48 8.47
N GLU A 6 27.66 34.07 9.31
CA GLU A 6 28.40 34.95 10.22
C GLU A 6 29.15 36.06 9.45
N ASN A 7 29.91 35.68 8.43
CA ASN A 7 30.70 36.62 7.63
C ASN A 7 29.85 37.63 6.85
N HIS A 8 28.58 37.32 6.58
CA HIS A 8 27.65 38.21 5.87
C HIS A 8 26.64 38.89 6.79
N GLY A 9 26.79 38.77 8.11
CA GLY A 9 25.89 39.39 9.08
C GLY A 9 24.45 38.87 9.01
N ILE A 10 24.24 37.66 8.49
CA ILE A 10 22.92 37.03 8.42
C ILE A 10 22.64 36.37 9.77
N GLY A 11 21.66 36.89 10.50
CA GLY A 11 21.22 36.35 11.78
C GLY A 11 20.76 34.89 11.64
N HIS A 12 21.21 34.04 12.56
CA HIS A 12 20.86 32.63 12.60
C HIS A 12 20.72 32.13 14.04
N THR A 13 19.91 31.10 14.24
CA THR A 13 19.70 30.45 15.54
C THR A 13 20.13 29.00 15.48
N ILE A 14 21.03 28.60 16.37
CA ILE A 14 21.41 27.19 16.52
C ILE A 14 20.40 26.53 17.45
N VAL A 15 19.53 25.69 16.89
CA VAL A 15 18.43 25.04 17.63
C VAL A 15 18.92 23.88 18.51
N SER A 16 20.08 23.29 18.21
CA SER A 16 20.71 22.23 19.02
C SER A 16 22.21 22.13 18.71
N GLN A 17 23.04 22.02 19.75
CA GLN A 17 24.46 21.63 19.63
C GLN A 17 24.66 20.11 19.63
N ALA A 18 23.63 19.32 19.96
CA ALA A 18 23.71 17.86 19.93
C ALA A 18 23.73 17.34 18.49
N LYS A 19 24.55 16.31 18.24
CA LYS A 19 24.64 15.63 16.93
C LYS A 19 23.24 15.11 16.54
N LYS A 20 22.74 15.53 15.37
CA LYS A 20 21.53 14.93 14.78
C LYS A 20 21.81 13.46 14.49
N ARG A 21 20.89 12.59 14.88
CA ARG A 21 21.01 11.13 14.66
C ARG A 21 20.49 10.69 13.29
N TYR A 22 19.66 11.51 12.68
CA TYR A 22 19.08 11.36 11.34
C TYR A 22 18.51 12.71 10.89
N SER A 23 18.27 12.84 9.59
CA SER A 23 17.56 13.95 8.96
C SER A 23 16.10 13.57 8.72
N THR A 24 15.19 14.52 8.89
CA THR A 24 13.75 14.30 8.75
C THR A 24 13.16 15.26 7.72
N ASP A 25 12.38 14.74 6.79
CA ASP A 25 11.48 15.51 5.93
C ASP A 25 10.03 15.09 6.20
N ALA A 26 9.11 16.05 6.26
CA ALA A 26 7.75 15.79 6.71
C ALA A 26 6.72 16.64 5.97
N ASN A 27 5.60 16.01 5.63
CA ASN A 27 4.39 16.67 5.17
C ASN A 27 3.16 15.89 5.64
N ILE A 28 1.96 16.27 5.20
CA ILE A 28 0.73 15.61 5.66
C ILE A 28 0.60 14.14 5.21
N LEU A 29 1.22 13.75 4.10
CA LEU A 29 1.16 12.38 3.58
C LEU A 29 2.04 11.42 4.38
N GLY A 30 3.10 11.95 5.00
CA GLY A 30 4.05 11.15 5.74
C GLY A 30 5.34 11.89 6.06
N LEU A 31 6.25 11.13 6.64
CA LEU A 31 7.55 11.60 7.13
C LEU A 31 8.62 10.58 6.79
N SER A 32 9.79 11.04 6.35
CA SER A 32 10.97 10.22 6.08
C SER A 32 12.09 10.58 7.05
N ASN A 33 12.79 9.56 7.55
CA ASN A 33 13.98 9.69 8.38
C ASN A 33 15.13 8.95 7.71
N GLU A 34 16.21 9.66 7.39
CA GLU A 34 17.36 9.13 6.63
C GLU A 34 18.68 9.72 7.14
N ALA A 35 19.80 9.26 6.57
CA ALA A 35 21.16 9.72 6.85
C ALA A 35 21.69 9.42 8.26
N GLU A 36 22.95 9.79 8.50
CA GLU A 36 23.64 9.67 9.80
C GLU A 36 23.62 8.22 10.33
N ASP A 37 23.16 8.01 11.57
CA ASP A 37 23.15 6.69 12.19
C ASP A 37 22.31 5.68 11.40
N LEU A 38 21.30 6.14 10.64
CA LEU A 38 20.42 5.27 9.84
C LEU A 38 21.06 4.72 8.56
N GLU A 39 22.21 5.24 8.12
CA GLU A 39 22.92 4.70 6.95
C GLU A 39 23.46 3.29 7.18
N SER A 40 23.81 2.98 8.45
CA SER A 40 24.26 1.65 8.82
C SER A 40 23.09 0.67 8.91
N MET A 41 23.21 -0.46 8.20
CA MET A 41 22.26 -1.59 8.30
C MET A 41 22.22 -2.23 9.69
N GLN A 42 23.24 -1.99 10.53
CA GLN A 42 23.28 -2.51 11.90
C GLN A 42 22.52 -1.63 12.88
N THR A 43 22.25 -0.37 12.54
CA THR A 43 21.49 0.53 13.40
C THR A 43 20.01 0.18 13.34
N PRO A 44 19.34 -0.15 14.46
CA PRO A 44 17.93 -0.50 14.44
C PRO A 44 17.07 0.72 14.09
N MET A 45 15.97 0.52 13.36
CA MET A 45 15.05 1.61 13.01
C MET A 45 14.40 2.26 14.25
N THR A 46 14.41 1.58 15.39
CA THR A 46 13.85 2.03 16.67
C THR A 46 14.60 3.21 17.29
N ILE A 47 15.70 3.67 16.68
CA ILE A 47 16.31 4.95 17.07
C ILE A 47 15.45 6.16 16.67
N VAL A 48 14.52 5.96 15.73
CA VAL A 48 13.55 6.97 15.30
C VAL A 48 12.48 7.10 16.38
N ASN A 49 12.26 8.34 16.82
CA ASN A 49 11.11 8.72 17.62
C ASN A 49 9.98 9.11 16.67
N PRO A 50 8.90 8.30 16.55
CA PRO A 50 7.82 8.59 15.63
C PRO A 50 7.14 9.93 15.96
N VAL A 51 6.82 10.70 14.92
CA VAL A 51 6.16 12.02 15.08
C VAL A 51 4.67 11.93 14.73
N MET A 52 4.30 11.10 13.76
CA MET A 52 2.91 10.97 13.29
C MET A 52 2.16 9.83 13.98
N GLY A 53 2.84 8.95 14.72
CA GLY A 53 2.23 7.83 15.40
C GLY A 53 3.03 7.28 16.58
N ASN A 54 2.80 6.02 16.90
CA ASN A 54 3.48 5.28 17.97
C ASN A 54 4.13 4.02 17.41
N TRP A 55 5.13 3.47 18.10
CA TRP A 55 5.52 2.08 17.84
C TRP A 55 4.34 1.15 18.21
N PRO A 56 4.14 0.02 17.49
CA PRO A 56 3.06 -0.92 17.79
C PRO A 56 3.01 -1.38 19.26
N LYS A 57 4.17 -1.55 19.90
CA LYS A 57 4.29 -1.92 21.32
C LYS A 57 3.73 -0.87 22.29
N ASP A 58 3.74 0.40 21.89
CA ASP A 58 3.34 1.56 22.69
C ASP A 58 1.91 2.03 22.34
N ALA A 59 1.27 1.40 21.34
CA ALA A 59 -0.10 1.67 20.95
C ALA A 59 -1.12 1.13 21.99
N PRO A 60 -2.34 1.68 22.07
CA PRO A 60 -3.36 1.26 23.02
C PRO A 60 -3.64 -0.25 23.01
N ASP A 61 -3.89 -0.82 24.19
CA ASP A 61 -4.21 -2.25 24.38
C ASP A 61 -5.70 -2.57 24.16
N LYS A 62 -6.36 -1.79 23.30
CA LYS A 62 -7.77 -1.96 22.97
C LYS A 62 -7.95 -1.77 21.47
N GLN A 63 -8.64 -2.71 20.84
CA GLN A 63 -9.00 -2.58 19.44
C GLN A 63 -9.88 -1.35 19.23
N GLU A 64 -9.51 -0.53 18.25
CA GLU A 64 -10.31 0.60 17.81
C GLU A 64 -11.01 0.28 16.49
N GLU A 65 -12.30 0.58 16.38
CA GLU A 65 -13.03 0.41 15.12
C GLU A 65 -13.13 1.74 14.38
N ILE A 66 -12.93 1.70 13.07
CA ILE A 66 -13.11 2.84 12.18
C ILE A 66 -14.00 2.44 11.01
N GLU A 67 -14.94 3.31 10.67
CA GLU A 67 -15.77 3.21 9.47
C GLU A 67 -15.40 4.31 8.48
N MET A 68 -15.22 3.95 7.21
CA MET A 68 -14.85 4.86 6.13
C MET A 68 -15.74 4.66 4.91
N ARG A 69 -16.36 5.73 4.44
CA ARG A 69 -17.18 5.74 3.22
C ARG A 69 -16.36 6.21 2.04
N PHE A 70 -16.35 5.42 0.97
CA PHE A 70 -15.73 5.76 -0.30
C PHE A 70 -16.77 6.01 -1.39
N GLU A 71 -16.49 6.99 -2.25
CA GLU A 71 -17.21 7.27 -3.48
C GLU A 71 -16.21 7.60 -4.60
N GLN A 72 -16.29 6.87 -5.72
CA GLN A 72 -15.37 7.00 -6.86
C GLN A 72 -13.89 6.98 -6.43
N GLY A 73 -13.56 6.06 -5.52
CA GLY A 73 -12.21 5.89 -4.98
C GLY A 73 -11.76 6.95 -3.96
N ARG A 74 -12.62 7.88 -3.55
CA ARG A 74 -12.30 8.93 -2.57
C ARG A 74 -13.02 8.70 -1.24
N CYS A 75 -12.30 8.83 -0.12
CA CYS A 75 -12.91 8.80 1.21
C CYS A 75 -13.70 10.10 1.45
N VAL A 76 -15.01 9.97 1.63
CA VAL A 76 -15.94 11.11 1.81
C VAL A 76 -16.58 11.18 3.20
N LYS A 77 -16.52 10.08 3.99
CA LYS A 77 -16.92 10.10 5.42
C LYS A 77 -16.01 9.22 6.26
N ILE A 78 -15.77 9.62 7.51
CA ILE A 78 -15.12 8.80 8.54
C ILE A 78 -16.01 8.81 9.80
N ASN A 79 -16.34 7.63 10.33
CA ASN A 79 -17.21 7.44 11.51
C ASN A 79 -18.50 8.28 11.43
N GLY A 80 -19.19 8.18 10.29
CA GLY A 80 -20.44 8.90 10.01
C GLY A 80 -20.30 10.40 9.68
N LYS A 81 -19.12 11.02 9.85
CA LYS A 81 -18.90 12.45 9.60
C LYS A 81 -18.36 12.68 8.19
N ALA A 82 -18.95 13.62 7.45
CA ALA A 82 -18.43 14.05 6.15
C ALA A 82 -17.05 14.69 6.29
N VAL A 83 -16.17 14.40 5.33
CA VAL A 83 -14.79 14.89 5.30
C VAL A 83 -14.39 15.31 3.90
N THR A 84 -13.61 16.37 3.82
CA THR A 84 -12.78 16.70 2.66
C THR A 84 -11.58 15.75 2.57
N ALA A 85 -10.86 15.75 1.44
CA ALA A 85 -9.65 14.93 1.29
C ALA A 85 -8.58 15.25 2.35
N PHE A 86 -8.42 16.54 2.70
CA PHE A 86 -7.48 16.97 3.73
C PHE A 86 -7.89 16.49 5.13
N GLU A 87 -9.18 16.61 5.47
CA GLU A 87 -9.71 16.13 6.75
C GLU A 87 -9.65 14.60 6.85
N ALA A 88 -9.94 13.89 5.76
CA ALA A 88 -9.83 12.43 5.70
C ALA A 88 -8.41 11.98 6.04
N LEU A 89 -7.41 12.56 5.39
CA LEU A 89 -6.00 12.25 5.64
C LEU A 89 -5.55 12.66 7.05
N THR A 90 -5.98 13.82 7.53
CA THR A 90 -5.65 14.31 8.88
C THR A 90 -6.20 13.38 9.96
N GLN A 91 -7.48 13.00 9.86
CA GLN A 91 -8.11 12.07 10.79
C GLN A 91 -7.51 10.67 10.68
N ALA A 92 -7.26 10.19 9.47
CA ALA A 92 -6.63 8.89 9.24
C ALA A 92 -5.21 8.84 9.86
N ASN A 93 -4.40 9.90 9.71
CA ASN A 93 -3.10 10.01 10.37
C ASN A 93 -3.22 9.90 11.90
N GLN A 94 -4.15 10.62 12.51
CA GLN A 94 -4.35 10.59 13.96
C GLN A 94 -4.82 9.22 14.46
N ILE A 95 -5.71 8.56 13.73
CA ILE A 95 -6.28 7.26 14.12
C ILE A 95 -5.28 6.12 13.89
N ALA A 96 -4.71 6.03 12.69
CA ALA A 96 -3.72 5.00 12.37
C ALA A 96 -2.43 5.20 13.17
N GLY A 97 -1.98 6.44 13.32
CA GLY A 97 -0.76 6.79 14.06
C GLY A 97 -0.82 6.33 15.51
N ARG A 98 -1.89 6.64 16.25
CA ARG A 98 -2.01 6.20 17.66
C ARG A 98 -2.09 4.68 17.79
N ASN A 99 -2.62 3.99 16.79
CA ASN A 99 -2.70 2.53 16.72
C ASN A 99 -1.39 1.89 16.21
N GLY A 100 -0.34 2.67 15.96
CA GLY A 100 0.97 2.21 15.53
C GLY A 100 1.04 1.67 14.10
N ILE A 101 0.13 2.12 13.23
CA ILE A 101 0.07 1.73 11.82
C ILE A 101 0.92 2.69 10.97
N GLY A 102 1.59 2.16 9.94
CA GLY A 102 2.24 2.96 8.90
C GLY A 102 3.71 3.34 9.18
N LEU A 103 4.34 2.77 10.20
CA LEU A 103 5.78 2.75 10.35
C LEU A 103 6.40 1.68 9.44
N SER A 104 7.39 2.05 8.63
CA SER A 104 8.10 1.12 7.76
C SER A 104 9.57 1.48 7.61
N GLN A 105 10.37 0.56 7.08
CA GLN A 105 11.75 0.81 6.69
C GLN A 105 11.98 0.29 5.27
N ALA A 106 12.83 0.97 4.51
CA ALA A 106 13.21 0.54 3.18
C ALA A 106 14.73 0.64 2.99
N LEU A 107 15.29 -0.32 2.25
CA LEU A 107 16.56 -0.19 1.55
C LEU A 107 16.24 -0.06 0.06
N GLU A 108 16.09 1.17 -0.39
CA GLU A 108 15.55 1.52 -1.69
C GLU A 108 16.63 1.72 -2.77
N ASN A 109 16.23 1.61 -4.04
CA ASN A 109 17.08 1.96 -5.17
C ASN A 109 16.78 3.40 -5.59
N ARG A 110 17.78 4.26 -5.53
CA ARG A 110 17.68 5.63 -6.03
C ARG A 110 17.81 5.67 -7.55
N ILE A 111 17.19 6.67 -8.16
CA ILE A 111 17.22 6.94 -9.61
C ILE A 111 18.67 7.03 -10.12
N LEU A 112 19.58 7.58 -9.31
CA LEU A 112 20.99 7.74 -9.63
C LEU A 112 21.80 6.43 -9.52
N GLY A 113 21.15 5.29 -9.24
CA GLY A 113 21.77 3.96 -9.20
C GLY A 113 22.37 3.57 -7.84
N THR A 114 22.28 4.43 -6.83
CA THR A 114 22.73 4.13 -5.47
C THR A 114 21.60 3.52 -4.63
N LYS A 115 21.94 2.87 -3.51
CA LYS A 115 20.94 2.46 -2.51
C LYS A 115 20.87 3.47 -1.38
N SER A 116 19.68 3.63 -0.82
CA SER A 116 19.46 4.42 0.40
C SER A 116 18.68 3.62 1.42
N ARG A 117 18.92 3.90 2.69
CA ARG A 117 18.14 3.36 3.78
C ARG A 117 17.35 4.47 4.44
N GLY A 118 16.06 4.23 4.64
CA GLY A 118 15.15 5.16 5.31
C GLY A 118 14.13 4.48 6.19
N VAL A 119 13.61 5.25 7.14
CA VAL A 119 12.49 4.89 8.02
C VAL A 119 11.35 5.87 7.77
N TYR A 120 10.17 5.36 7.44
CA TYR A 120 9.05 6.16 6.98
C TYR A 120 7.84 6.01 7.91
N GLU A 121 7.10 7.11 8.07
CA GLU A 121 5.80 7.16 8.71
C GLU A 121 4.76 7.61 7.68
N ALA A 122 3.75 6.80 7.41
CA ALA A 122 2.62 7.17 6.53
C ALA A 122 1.28 6.62 7.03
N PRO A 123 0.89 6.89 8.30
CA PRO A 123 -0.24 6.23 8.96
C PRO A 123 -1.55 6.37 8.18
N GLY A 124 -1.92 7.59 7.80
CA GLY A 124 -3.17 7.87 7.12
C GLY A 124 -3.21 7.31 5.70
N MET A 125 -2.10 7.40 4.97
CA MET A 125 -1.98 6.82 3.63
C MET A 125 -2.17 5.30 3.65
N VAL A 126 -1.53 4.61 4.60
CA VAL A 126 -1.65 3.15 4.76
C VAL A 126 -3.07 2.74 5.13
N LEU A 127 -3.71 3.44 6.08
CA LEU A 127 -5.08 3.15 6.49
C LEU A 127 -6.09 3.37 5.34
N LEU A 128 -6.01 4.50 4.66
CA LEU A 128 -6.90 4.82 3.53
C LEU A 128 -6.70 3.84 2.38
N ALA A 129 -5.45 3.46 2.07
CA ALA A 129 -5.15 2.50 1.01
C ALA A 129 -5.71 1.10 1.31
N GLU A 130 -5.55 0.59 2.53
CA GLU A 130 -6.05 -0.76 2.87
C GLU A 130 -7.59 -0.81 2.89
N ALA A 131 -8.23 0.24 3.38
CA ALA A 131 -9.69 0.35 3.33
C ALA A 131 -10.21 0.44 1.88
N LEU A 132 -9.62 1.30 1.06
CA LEU A 132 -10.03 1.46 -0.34
C LEU A 132 -9.80 0.19 -1.16
N LYS A 133 -8.71 -0.52 -0.91
CA LYS A 133 -8.40 -1.83 -1.52
C LYS A 133 -9.49 -2.86 -1.26
N THR A 134 -10.12 -2.83 -0.09
CA THR A 134 -11.26 -3.71 0.24
C THR A 134 -12.45 -3.42 -0.68
N VAL A 135 -12.73 -2.16 -0.99
CA VAL A 135 -13.77 -1.78 -1.96
C VAL A 135 -13.39 -2.27 -3.36
N TYR A 136 -12.14 -2.06 -3.78
CA TYR A 136 -11.66 -2.55 -5.08
C TYR A 136 -11.79 -4.06 -5.26
N GLN A 137 -11.59 -4.85 -4.20
CA GLN A 137 -11.78 -6.30 -4.25
C GLN A 137 -13.23 -6.71 -4.56
N ALA A 138 -14.21 -5.89 -4.17
CA ALA A 138 -15.63 -6.15 -4.42
C ALA A 138 -16.08 -5.67 -5.81
N VAL A 139 -15.45 -4.61 -6.35
CA VAL A 139 -15.94 -3.92 -7.55
C VAL A 139 -15.07 -4.08 -8.80
N LEU A 140 -13.86 -4.67 -8.70
CA LEU A 140 -12.98 -4.91 -9.86
C LEU A 140 -12.87 -6.38 -10.19
N ASP A 141 -13.21 -6.75 -11.43
CA ASP A 141 -12.98 -8.11 -11.92
C ASP A 141 -11.48 -8.43 -11.98
N ARG A 142 -11.15 -9.71 -12.20
CA ARG A 142 -9.76 -10.19 -12.23
C ARG A 142 -8.89 -9.45 -13.26
N ARG A 143 -9.41 -9.17 -14.46
CA ARG A 143 -8.66 -8.48 -15.53
C ARG A 143 -8.43 -7.02 -15.17
N SER A 144 -9.48 -6.33 -14.73
CA SER A 144 -9.38 -4.93 -14.27
C SER A 144 -8.45 -4.78 -13.08
N THR A 145 -8.49 -5.70 -12.11
CA THR A 145 -7.58 -5.74 -10.96
C THR A 145 -6.11 -5.83 -11.38
N ASN A 146 -5.80 -6.69 -12.36
CA ASN A 146 -4.44 -6.85 -12.85
C ASN A 146 -3.95 -5.59 -13.58
N LEU A 147 -4.80 -5.00 -14.43
CA LEU A 147 -4.49 -3.75 -15.12
C LEU A 147 -4.30 -2.59 -14.13
N PHE A 148 -5.18 -2.45 -13.14
CA PHE A 148 -5.07 -1.44 -12.09
C PHE A 148 -3.73 -1.54 -11.36
N LYS A 149 -3.32 -2.75 -10.94
CA LYS A 149 -2.03 -2.96 -10.26
C LYS A 149 -0.84 -2.56 -11.12
N PHE A 150 -0.86 -2.93 -12.40
CA PHE A 150 0.19 -2.55 -13.35
C PHE A 150 0.29 -1.04 -13.50
N LEU A 151 -0.84 -0.37 -13.77
CA LEU A 151 -0.88 1.09 -13.94
C LEU A 151 -0.52 1.84 -12.65
N SER A 152 -1.03 1.40 -11.50
CA SER A 152 -0.71 2.00 -10.21
C SER A 152 0.77 1.87 -9.87
N THR A 153 1.40 0.74 -10.21
CA THR A 153 2.86 0.56 -10.02
C THR A 153 3.62 1.51 -10.95
N HIS A 154 3.24 1.57 -12.23
CA HIS A 154 3.85 2.50 -13.19
C HIS A 154 3.75 3.95 -12.71
N VAL A 155 2.59 4.39 -12.22
CA VAL A 155 2.41 5.74 -11.67
C VAL A 155 3.33 5.96 -10.47
N SER A 156 3.43 5.00 -9.55
CA SER A 156 4.32 5.08 -8.38
C SER A 156 5.79 5.25 -8.80
N ASP A 157 6.26 4.46 -9.76
CA ASP A 157 7.64 4.54 -10.26
C ASP A 157 7.90 5.88 -10.93
N GLN A 158 6.97 6.37 -11.77
CA GLN A 158 7.11 7.67 -12.42
C GLN A 158 7.10 8.84 -11.43
N VAL A 159 6.31 8.75 -10.35
CA VAL A 159 6.31 9.76 -9.28
C VAL A 159 7.65 9.76 -8.55
N TYR A 160 8.18 8.58 -8.21
CA TYR A 160 9.51 8.44 -7.60
C TYR A 160 10.59 9.06 -8.50
N ASP A 161 10.53 8.79 -9.81
CA ASP A 161 11.47 9.30 -10.82
C ASP A 161 11.35 10.82 -11.11
N GLY A 162 10.38 11.52 -10.49
CA GLY A 162 10.12 12.94 -10.76
C GLY A 162 9.43 13.22 -12.11
N ARG A 163 8.81 12.19 -12.72
CA ARG A 163 8.20 12.19 -14.06
C ARG A 163 6.68 12.28 -14.03
N TYR A 164 6.13 13.02 -13.06
CA TYR A 164 4.69 13.13 -12.88
C TYR A 164 3.95 13.72 -14.10
N PHE A 165 4.59 14.65 -14.82
CA PHE A 165 4.01 15.36 -15.95
C PHE A 165 4.18 14.64 -17.30
N ASP A 166 4.90 13.50 -17.33
CA ASP A 166 5.12 12.75 -18.56
C ASP A 166 3.79 12.24 -19.14
N PRO A 167 3.63 12.20 -20.48
CA PRO A 167 2.39 11.72 -21.11
C PRO A 167 1.98 10.32 -20.67
N SER A 168 2.94 9.40 -20.50
CA SER A 168 2.68 8.04 -20.01
C SER A 168 2.06 8.05 -18.61
N THR A 169 2.62 8.86 -17.70
CA THR A 169 2.12 9.01 -16.32
C THR A 169 0.71 9.57 -16.30
N ARG A 170 0.45 10.61 -17.10
CA ARG A 170 -0.89 11.21 -17.23
C ARG A 170 -1.92 10.23 -17.79
N CYS A 171 -1.57 9.46 -18.82
CA CYS A 171 -2.43 8.42 -19.36
C CYS A 171 -2.72 7.32 -18.32
N ALA A 172 -1.72 6.87 -17.58
CA ALA A 172 -1.88 5.85 -16.56
C ALA A 172 -2.78 6.33 -15.40
N ILE A 173 -2.62 7.58 -14.96
CA ILE A 173 -3.49 8.19 -13.94
C ILE A 173 -4.95 8.24 -14.41
N ASN A 174 -5.20 8.66 -15.65
CA ASN A 174 -6.57 8.70 -16.19
C ASN A 174 -7.20 7.30 -16.27
N ALA A 175 -6.44 6.30 -16.69
CA ALA A 175 -6.91 4.92 -16.73
C ALA A 175 -7.19 4.36 -15.32
N VAL A 176 -6.38 4.73 -14.32
CA VAL A 176 -6.65 4.38 -12.91
C VAL A 176 -7.96 5.02 -12.42
N TRP A 177 -8.23 6.28 -12.79
CA TRP A 177 -9.49 6.93 -12.42
C TRP A 177 -10.71 6.26 -13.05
N GLU A 178 -10.63 5.86 -14.32
CA GLU A 178 -11.69 5.12 -15.00
C GLU A 178 -11.99 3.81 -14.27
N LEU A 179 -10.95 3.05 -13.91
CA LEU A 179 -11.10 1.80 -13.16
C LEU A 179 -11.63 2.02 -11.74
N ALA A 180 -11.32 3.16 -11.11
CA ALA A 180 -11.74 3.45 -9.74
C ALA A 180 -13.16 4.02 -9.62
N GLU A 181 -13.80 4.40 -10.73
CA GLU A 181 -15.16 4.97 -10.77
C GLU A 181 -16.20 4.14 -9.99
N PRO A 182 -16.32 2.81 -10.14
CA PRO A 182 -17.31 2.01 -9.41
C PRO A 182 -16.99 1.83 -7.92
N ALA A 183 -15.84 2.29 -7.43
CA ALA A 183 -15.41 2.11 -6.05
C ALA A 183 -16.22 2.97 -5.08
N LYS A 184 -17.38 2.43 -4.72
CA LYS A 184 -18.36 2.99 -3.80
C LYS A 184 -18.69 1.95 -2.74
N GLY A 185 -18.46 2.26 -1.47
CA GLY A 185 -18.61 1.30 -0.37
C GLY A 185 -18.29 1.90 0.98
N THR A 186 -18.82 1.31 2.04
CA THR A 186 -18.54 1.67 3.43
C THR A 186 -17.75 0.53 4.07
N VAL A 187 -16.49 0.79 4.41
CA VAL A 187 -15.58 -0.23 4.98
C VAL A 187 -15.43 0.02 6.47
N LYS A 188 -15.58 -1.04 7.25
CA LYS A 188 -15.29 -1.05 8.68
C LYS A 188 -14.03 -1.87 8.96
N LEU A 189 -13.05 -1.27 9.63
CA LEU A 189 -11.80 -1.90 10.02
C LEU A 189 -11.62 -1.89 11.54
N GLY A 190 -11.01 -2.94 12.07
CA GLY A 190 -10.51 -3.00 13.44
C GLY A 190 -9.01 -2.76 13.47
N LEU A 191 -8.55 -1.77 14.23
CA LEU A 191 -7.16 -1.36 14.35
C LEU A 191 -6.62 -1.80 15.71
N TYR A 192 -5.47 -2.47 15.71
CA TYR A 192 -4.87 -2.95 16.95
C TYR A 192 -3.36 -3.14 16.80
N LYS A 193 -2.57 -2.38 17.56
CA LYS A 193 -1.10 -2.50 17.66
C LYS A 193 -0.40 -2.79 16.33
N GLY A 194 -0.56 -1.88 15.37
CA GLY A 194 0.05 -1.96 14.04
C GLY A 194 -0.67 -2.85 13.04
N HIS A 195 -1.73 -3.56 13.45
CA HIS A 195 -2.54 -4.40 12.58
C HIS A 195 -3.89 -3.77 12.23
N MET A 196 -4.39 -4.14 11.06
CA MET A 196 -5.71 -3.78 10.54
C MET A 196 -6.46 -5.06 10.18
N ASN A 197 -7.66 -5.23 10.74
CA ASN A 197 -8.54 -6.36 10.47
C ASN A 197 -9.77 -5.86 9.71
N PHE A 198 -10.12 -6.53 8.62
CA PHE A 198 -11.41 -6.30 7.98
C PHE A 198 -12.54 -6.77 8.90
N LEU A 199 -13.54 -5.90 9.11
CA LEU A 199 -14.74 -6.25 9.91
C LEU A 199 -15.96 -6.38 9.02
N SER A 200 -16.21 -5.41 8.13
CA SER A 200 -17.35 -5.46 7.20
C SER A 200 -17.20 -4.51 6.03
N LEU A 201 -17.90 -4.83 4.94
CA LEU A 201 -18.13 -3.95 3.79
C LEU A 201 -19.64 -3.84 3.60
N THR A 202 -20.18 -2.64 3.67
CA THR A 202 -21.61 -2.35 3.47
C THR A 202 -21.79 -1.26 2.41
N ASP A 203 -23.03 -1.05 1.97
CA ASP A 203 -23.41 -0.01 1.00
C ASP A 203 -22.53 0.00 -0.28
N CYS A 204 -22.21 -1.19 -0.79
CA CYS A 204 -21.38 -1.39 -1.98
C CYS A 204 -22.24 -1.84 -3.17
N PRO A 205 -22.95 -0.91 -3.85
CA PRO A 205 -23.95 -1.24 -4.88
C PRO A 205 -23.34 -1.88 -6.13
N HIS A 206 -22.05 -1.66 -6.38
CA HIS A 206 -21.33 -2.21 -7.53
C HIS A 206 -20.56 -3.49 -7.18
N SER A 207 -20.76 -4.05 -5.97
CA SER A 207 -20.25 -5.37 -5.65
C SER A 207 -20.89 -6.39 -6.58
N PHE A 208 -20.07 -7.15 -7.31
CA PHE A 208 -20.53 -8.32 -8.07
C PHE A 208 -20.25 -9.62 -7.31
N TYR A 209 -19.94 -9.53 -6.01
CA TYR A 209 -19.95 -10.68 -5.12
C TYR A 209 -21.38 -11.00 -4.70
N PHE A 210 -21.89 -12.14 -5.17
CA PHE A 210 -23.18 -12.69 -4.78
C PHE A 210 -22.94 -13.96 -3.96
N GLU A 211 -23.42 -13.98 -2.72
CA GLU A 211 -23.24 -15.10 -1.78
C GLU A 211 -23.82 -16.41 -2.35
N GLU A 212 -24.95 -16.32 -3.04
CA GLU A 212 -25.65 -17.44 -3.68
C GLU A 212 -24.82 -18.14 -4.78
N ASP A 213 -24.03 -17.36 -5.53
CA ASP A 213 -23.16 -17.88 -6.59
C ASP A 213 -21.83 -18.45 -6.05
N SER A 214 -21.48 -18.12 -4.82
CA SER A 214 -20.21 -18.50 -4.18
C SER A 214 -20.35 -19.61 -3.13
N SER A 215 -21.58 -20.03 -2.84
CA SER A 215 -21.87 -21.07 -1.85
C SER A 215 -21.31 -22.43 -2.29
N MET A 216 -20.59 -23.09 -1.37
CA MET A 216 -20.08 -24.45 -1.56
C MET A 216 -21.15 -25.53 -1.34
N GLU A 217 -22.29 -25.18 -0.73
CA GLU A 217 -23.34 -26.14 -0.40
C GLU A 217 -24.41 -26.26 -1.49
N ALA A 218 -24.78 -25.13 -2.11
CA ALA A 218 -25.70 -25.07 -3.24
C ALA A 218 -25.47 -23.78 -4.03
N SER A 219 -24.95 -23.90 -5.26
CA SER A 219 -24.77 -22.77 -6.18
C SER A 219 -25.74 -22.92 -7.34
N SER A 220 -26.63 -21.94 -7.52
CA SER A 220 -27.46 -21.79 -8.72
C SER A 220 -26.76 -21.05 -9.87
N GLY A 221 -25.59 -20.46 -9.62
CA GLY A 221 -24.85 -19.66 -10.58
C GLY A 221 -24.06 -20.51 -11.59
N LEU A 222 -22.94 -21.08 -11.16
CA LEU A 222 -22.05 -21.83 -12.05
C LEU A 222 -22.52 -23.28 -12.23
N ASN A 223 -22.73 -23.72 -13.46
CA ASN A 223 -22.91 -25.14 -13.79
C ASN A 223 -21.58 -25.90 -13.62
N PRO A 224 -21.46 -26.84 -12.66
CA PRO A 224 -20.20 -27.55 -12.43
C PRO A 224 -19.71 -28.37 -13.63
N ALA A 225 -20.61 -28.82 -14.52
CA ALA A 225 -20.22 -29.56 -15.72
C ALA A 225 -19.38 -28.71 -16.68
N SER A 226 -19.60 -27.39 -16.71
CA SER A 226 -18.82 -26.47 -17.56
C SER A 226 -17.36 -26.35 -17.12
N SER A 227 -17.06 -26.59 -15.83
CA SER A 227 -15.71 -26.50 -15.29
C SER A 227 -14.78 -27.55 -15.89
N GLN A 228 -15.28 -28.74 -16.21
CA GLN A 228 -14.47 -29.80 -16.84
C GLN A 228 -13.99 -29.36 -18.22
N GLY A 229 -14.90 -28.96 -19.11
CA GLY A 229 -14.54 -28.52 -20.46
C GLY A 229 -13.63 -27.29 -20.45
N PHE A 230 -13.88 -26.35 -19.53
CA PHE A 230 -13.00 -25.18 -19.36
C PHE A 230 -11.58 -25.58 -18.93
N LEU A 231 -11.44 -26.52 -17.99
CA LEU A 231 -10.15 -27.02 -17.54
C LEU A 231 -9.43 -27.77 -18.67
N GLU A 232 -10.15 -28.59 -19.43
CA GLU A 232 -9.59 -29.32 -20.57
C GLU A 232 -8.96 -28.36 -21.57
N VAL A 233 -9.70 -27.35 -22.02
CA VAL A 233 -9.21 -26.30 -22.94
C VAL A 233 -8.05 -25.52 -22.32
N SER A 234 -8.19 -25.05 -21.07
CA SER A 234 -7.16 -24.25 -20.39
C SER A 234 -5.84 -25.02 -20.19
N SER A 235 -5.90 -26.35 -20.12
CA SER A 235 -4.73 -27.21 -19.89
C SER A 235 -3.97 -27.61 -21.16
N VAL A 236 -4.51 -27.34 -22.36
CA VAL A 236 -3.95 -27.85 -23.63
C VAL A 236 -2.50 -27.41 -23.84
N GLU A 237 -2.21 -26.12 -23.63
CA GLU A 237 -0.86 -25.56 -23.81
C GLU A 237 0.15 -26.19 -22.84
N ALA A 238 -0.19 -26.24 -21.55
CA ALA A 238 0.67 -26.82 -20.52
C ALA A 238 0.96 -28.31 -20.79
N LYS A 239 -0.06 -29.09 -21.18
CA LYS A 239 0.10 -30.49 -21.59
C LYS A 239 0.99 -30.63 -22.83
N SER A 240 0.91 -29.69 -23.78
CA SER A 240 1.73 -29.72 -24.99
C SER A 240 3.19 -29.41 -24.70
N MET A 241 3.48 -28.43 -23.84
CA MET A 241 4.83 -28.15 -23.36
C MET A 241 5.44 -29.36 -22.64
N ALA A 242 4.64 -30.05 -21.81
CA ALA A 242 5.09 -31.26 -21.12
C ALA A 242 5.39 -32.42 -22.10
N LYS A 243 4.57 -32.60 -23.14
CA LYS A 243 4.82 -33.58 -24.22
C LYS A 243 6.08 -33.24 -25.04
N ALA A 244 6.34 -31.96 -25.25
CA ALA A 244 7.54 -31.48 -25.95
C ALA A 244 8.82 -31.55 -25.10
N GLY A 245 8.73 -32.01 -23.84
CA GLY A 245 9.88 -32.10 -22.93
C GLY A 245 10.36 -30.75 -22.38
N LEU A 246 9.58 -29.68 -22.55
CA LEU A 246 9.90 -28.34 -22.01
C LEU A 246 9.62 -28.24 -20.50
N ILE A 247 8.79 -29.14 -19.98
CA ILE A 247 8.51 -29.27 -18.56
C ILE A 247 9.14 -30.60 -18.10
N ASP A 248 10.19 -30.51 -17.29
CA ASP A 248 10.81 -31.67 -16.68
C ASP A 248 9.91 -32.20 -15.55
N TYR A 249 9.51 -33.47 -15.64
CA TYR A 249 8.71 -34.14 -14.60
C TYR A 249 9.52 -34.42 -13.32
N GLY A 250 10.85 -34.27 -13.35
CA GLY A 250 11.68 -34.27 -12.15
C GLY A 250 11.33 -33.07 -11.27
N SER A 251 11.19 -33.29 -9.95
CA SER A 251 10.85 -32.19 -9.04
C SER A 251 11.79 -31.00 -9.29
N VAL A 252 11.26 -29.78 -9.32
CA VAL A 252 12.04 -28.53 -9.49
C VAL A 252 13.22 -28.45 -8.49
N TRP A 253 13.12 -29.19 -7.38
CA TRP A 253 14.11 -29.33 -6.32
C TRP A 253 15.25 -30.31 -6.60
N SER A 254 15.08 -31.30 -7.49
CA SER A 254 16.11 -32.31 -7.78
C SER A 254 17.28 -31.74 -8.58
N LYS A 255 17.03 -30.73 -9.43
CA LYS A 255 18.07 -30.01 -10.16
C LYS A 255 18.90 -29.08 -9.26
N ARG A 256 18.31 -28.50 -8.21
CA ARG A 256 19.04 -27.63 -7.25
C ARG A 256 19.97 -28.39 -6.31
N ARG A 257 19.70 -29.68 -6.01
CA ARG A 257 20.57 -30.50 -5.14
C ARG A 257 21.88 -30.95 -5.80
N LYS A 258 22.07 -30.73 -7.11
CA LYS A 258 23.34 -31.03 -7.80
C LYS A 258 24.37 -29.89 -7.76
N LEU A 259 24.09 -28.82 -7.01
CA LEU A 259 24.96 -27.66 -6.82
C LEU A 259 25.40 -27.46 -5.35
N GLN A 260 25.32 -28.51 -4.52
CA GLN A 260 25.97 -28.63 -3.22
C GLN A 260 26.92 -29.83 -3.26
#